data_AF-A0A538U1Y6-F1
#
_entry.id   AF-A0A538U1Y6-F1
#
_cell.length_a   1.000
_cell.length_b   1.000
_cell.length_c   1.000
_cell.angle_alpha   90.00
_cell.angle_beta   90.00
_cell.angle_gamma   90.00
#
_symmetry.space_group_name_H-M   'P 1'
#
loop_
_entity.id
_entity.type
_entity.pdbx_description
1 polymer ?
#
loop_
_entity_poly.entity_id
_entity_poly.type
_entity_poly.pdbx_seq_one_letter_code
_entity_poly.pdbx_strand_id
1 'polypeptide(L)'
;MLSSGPRGIVLVGQSGSPDAIGAVTYVVRDAGGIPVPGSTIGIDFSHCPDLQIGGDVLSPNVHVNCAARTVWTVTDAAGTATFSIVGGGTGGTAGLVTRCASVTVDGVPLPSPIVSVFDLDGRNGVDAMDLCIFAADLFSGQYRQRCDYDADGDVDGIDLSLLARALFGGGSSTSGKACMP
;
A
#
# COMPACT_ATOMS: atom_id res chain seq x y z
N MET A 1 6.07 20.43 -12.82
CA MET A 1 5.85 18.97 -12.92
C MET A 1 4.41 18.72 -12.52
N LEU A 2 3.64 18.05 -13.37
CA LEU A 2 2.24 17.68 -13.14
C LEU A 2 2.21 16.18 -12.84
N SER A 3 2.61 15.82 -11.62
CA SER A 3 2.63 14.43 -11.17
C SER A 3 1.42 14.13 -10.30
N SER A 4 0.80 12.98 -10.50
CA SER A 4 -0.36 12.53 -9.73
C SER A 4 -0.20 11.06 -9.32
N GLY A 5 -0.78 10.71 -8.17
CA GLY A 5 -0.86 9.35 -7.67
C GLY A 5 -2.26 9.05 -7.13
N PRO A 6 -2.49 7.81 -6.66
CA PRO A 6 -3.75 7.44 -6.04
C PRO A 6 -3.94 8.16 -4.70
N ARG A 7 -5.18 8.21 -4.20
CA ARG A 7 -5.49 8.74 -2.87
C ARG A 7 -4.93 7.85 -1.74
N GLY A 8 -4.84 6.55 -2.00
CA GLY A 8 -4.30 5.58 -1.06
C GLY A 8 -3.53 4.45 -1.74
N ILE A 9 -2.84 3.70 -0.92
CA ILE A 9 -2.07 2.51 -1.27
C ILE A 9 -2.54 1.40 -0.35
N VAL A 10 -2.98 0.28 -0.92
CA VAL A 10 -3.28 -0.92 -0.15
C VAL A 10 -2.12 -1.89 -0.29
N LEU A 11 -1.49 -2.24 0.83
CA LEU A 11 -0.53 -3.33 0.90
C LEU A 11 -1.28 -4.66 0.80
N VAL A 12 -0.78 -5.56 -0.03
CA VAL A 12 -1.45 -6.83 -0.35
C VAL A 12 -0.64 -8.04 0.09
N GLY A 13 -1.32 -9.17 0.21
CA GLY A 13 -0.67 -10.48 0.21
C GLY A 13 -0.26 -10.90 -1.21
N GLN A 14 0.06 -12.19 -1.35
CA GLN A 14 0.47 -12.79 -2.62
C GLN A 14 -0.01 -14.24 -2.77
N SER A 15 0.00 -14.74 -4.01
CA SER A 15 -0.15 -16.16 -4.37
C SER A 15 0.87 -16.58 -5.43
N GLY A 16 2.14 -16.19 -5.22
CA GLY A 16 3.24 -16.30 -6.19
C GLY A 16 3.43 -15.05 -7.05
N SER A 17 2.44 -14.18 -7.05
CA SER A 17 2.49 -12.78 -7.50
C SER A 17 1.72 -11.91 -6.50
N PRO A 18 1.97 -10.59 -6.43
CA PRO A 18 1.16 -9.70 -5.60
C PRO A 18 -0.30 -9.76 -6.03
N ASP A 19 -1.21 -9.59 -5.08
CA ASP A 19 -2.62 -9.44 -5.42
C ASP A 19 -2.84 -8.19 -6.28
N ALA A 20 -3.50 -8.36 -7.42
CA ALA A 20 -3.76 -7.29 -8.38
C ALA A 20 -4.75 -6.24 -7.84
N ILE A 21 -5.51 -6.55 -6.79
CA ILE A 21 -6.42 -5.59 -6.16
C ILE A 21 -5.69 -4.37 -5.57
N GLY A 22 -4.42 -4.52 -5.18
CA GLY A 22 -3.59 -3.44 -4.64
C GLY A 22 -2.73 -2.73 -5.67
N ALA A 23 -3.01 -2.92 -6.97
CA ALA A 23 -2.27 -2.24 -8.02
C ALA A 23 -2.51 -0.72 -7.95
N VAL A 24 -1.44 0.05 -7.87
CA VAL A 24 -1.45 1.52 -7.84
C VAL A 24 -0.75 2.08 -9.07
N THR A 25 -1.21 3.24 -9.54
CA THR A 25 -0.66 3.91 -10.71
C THR A 25 -0.28 5.35 -10.41
N TYR A 26 0.97 5.69 -10.71
CA TYR A 26 1.48 7.05 -10.72
C TYR A 26 1.69 7.52 -12.15
N VAL A 27 1.36 8.78 -12.41
CA VAL A 27 1.54 9.43 -13.71
C VAL A 27 2.40 10.66 -13.51
N VAL A 28 3.47 10.75 -14.29
CA VAL A 28 4.46 11.83 -14.22
C VAL A 28 4.48 12.57 -15.55
N ARG A 29 4.20 13.88 -15.49
CA ARG A 29 4.23 14.79 -16.64
C ARG A 29 5.03 16.04 -16.32
N ASP A 30 5.59 16.65 -17.35
CA ASP A 30 6.22 17.96 -17.23
C ASP A 30 5.17 19.09 -17.15
N ALA A 31 5.61 20.35 -17.19
CA ALA A 31 4.71 21.50 -17.16
C ALA A 31 3.87 21.67 -18.44
N GLY A 32 4.30 21.08 -19.56
CA GLY A 32 3.57 21.06 -20.83
C GLY A 32 2.61 19.88 -20.95
N GLY A 33 2.51 19.01 -19.94
CA GLY A 33 1.69 17.80 -19.97
C GLY A 33 2.32 16.63 -20.74
N ILE A 34 3.59 16.74 -21.12
CA ILE A 34 4.33 15.68 -21.82
C ILE A 34 4.72 14.59 -20.81
N PRO A 35 4.53 13.30 -21.12
CA PRO A 35 5.00 12.20 -20.27
C PRO A 35 6.50 12.25 -20.03
N VAL A 36 6.93 11.99 -18.79
CA VAL A 36 8.34 11.95 -18.42
C VAL A 36 8.75 10.50 -18.11
N PRO A 37 9.46 9.82 -19.02
CA PRO A 37 9.97 8.48 -18.77
C PRO A 37 11.19 8.49 -17.83
N GLY A 38 11.37 7.42 -17.07
CA GLY A 38 12.53 7.24 -16.18
C GLY A 38 12.50 8.09 -14.90
N SER A 39 11.39 8.77 -14.61
CA SER A 39 11.21 9.47 -13.33
C SER A 39 11.12 8.46 -12.19
N THR A 40 11.87 8.71 -11.12
CA THR A 40 11.93 7.84 -9.94
C THR A 40 10.81 8.21 -8.99
N ILE A 41 9.93 7.23 -8.70
CA ILE A 41 8.91 7.34 -7.66
C ILE A 41 9.44 6.62 -6.44
N GLY A 42 9.61 7.34 -5.34
CA GLY A 42 10.01 6.81 -4.04
C GLY A 42 8.88 6.93 -3.03
N ILE A 43 8.64 5.86 -2.26
CA ILE A 43 7.64 5.79 -1.20
C ILE A 43 8.34 5.37 0.09
N ASP A 44 8.16 6.14 1.14
CA ASP A 44 8.76 5.91 2.45
C ASP A 44 7.69 5.60 3.49
N PHE A 45 7.77 4.40 4.09
CA PHE A 45 6.87 3.88 5.11
C PHE A 45 7.49 3.92 6.52
N SER A 46 8.63 4.60 6.72
CA SER A 46 9.33 4.67 8.01
C SER A 46 8.47 5.22 9.14
N HIS A 47 7.47 6.06 8.83
CA HIS A 47 6.54 6.64 9.80
C HIS A 47 5.22 5.84 9.95
N CYS A 48 5.13 4.64 9.38
CA CYS A 48 4.00 3.72 9.52
C CYS A 48 4.32 2.65 10.59
N PRO A 49 3.91 2.85 11.86
CA PRO A 49 4.32 1.98 12.96
C PRO A 49 3.57 0.64 13.00
N ASP A 50 2.35 0.59 12.47
CA ASP A 50 1.47 -0.57 12.51
C ASP A 50 1.48 -1.40 11.22
N LEU A 51 2.32 -1.01 10.26
CA LEU A 51 2.50 -1.65 8.96
C LEU A 51 3.95 -2.11 8.74
N GLN A 52 4.10 -3.12 7.88
CA GLN A 52 5.37 -3.65 7.42
C GLN A 52 5.31 -3.89 5.91
N ILE A 53 6.30 -3.38 5.18
CA ILE A 53 6.50 -3.75 3.78
C ILE A 53 7.15 -5.13 3.69
N GLY A 54 6.78 -5.90 2.68
CA GLY A 54 7.41 -7.18 2.36
C GLY A 54 8.74 -6.96 1.63
N GLY A 55 9.74 -7.78 1.94
CA GLY A 55 11.02 -7.81 1.24
C GLY A 55 10.97 -8.55 -0.10
N ASP A 56 9.87 -9.23 -0.41
CA ASP A 56 9.68 -9.93 -1.67
C ASP A 56 9.41 -8.93 -2.79
N VAL A 57 10.33 -8.87 -3.76
CA VAL A 57 10.17 -8.04 -4.95
C VAL A 57 9.50 -8.85 -6.04
N LEU A 58 8.17 -8.72 -6.16
CA LEU A 58 7.37 -9.53 -7.09
C LEU A 58 6.70 -8.71 -8.21
N SER A 59 6.74 -7.38 -8.13
CA SER A 59 6.37 -6.51 -9.25
C SER A 59 7.61 -6.14 -10.06
N PRO A 60 7.57 -6.19 -11.41
CA PRO A 60 8.68 -5.76 -12.24
C PRO A 60 9.07 -4.31 -11.96
N ASN A 61 10.39 -4.02 -11.96
CA ASN A 61 10.94 -2.68 -11.77
C ASN A 61 10.57 -2.02 -10.43
N VAL A 62 10.04 -2.78 -9.46
CA VAL A 62 9.90 -2.33 -8.08
C VAL A 62 11.14 -2.75 -7.32
N HIS A 63 11.58 -1.90 -6.41
CA HIS A 63 12.73 -2.15 -5.56
C HIS A 63 12.35 -1.85 -4.12
N VAL A 64 12.71 -2.74 -3.21
CA VAL A 64 12.43 -2.61 -1.79
C VAL A 64 13.73 -2.46 -1.03
N ASN A 65 13.80 -1.45 -0.16
CA ASN A 65 14.85 -1.31 0.84
C ASN A 65 14.23 -1.54 2.23
N CYS A 66 14.37 -2.76 2.73
CA CYS A 66 13.84 -3.14 4.04
C CYS A 66 14.39 -2.29 5.19
N ALA A 67 15.69 -1.98 5.18
CA ALA A 67 16.34 -1.24 6.25
C ALA A 67 15.83 0.20 6.36
N ALA A 68 15.60 0.84 5.20
CA ALA A 68 15.05 2.19 5.15
C ALA A 68 13.51 2.21 5.15
N ARG A 69 12.84 1.06 5.05
CA ARG A 69 11.39 0.92 4.86
C ARG A 69 10.88 1.71 3.65
N THR A 70 11.62 1.65 2.54
CA THR A 70 11.26 2.35 1.30
C THR A 70 11.01 1.41 0.14
N VAL A 71 10.14 1.85 -0.76
CA VAL A 71 9.85 1.22 -2.04
C VAL A 71 10.10 2.25 -3.13
N TRP A 72 10.71 1.85 -4.25
CA TRP A 72 10.85 2.74 -5.39
C TRP A 72 10.66 2.01 -6.73
N THR A 73 10.29 2.78 -7.74
CA THR A 73 10.15 2.32 -9.13
C THR A 73 10.43 3.48 -10.09
N VAL A 74 10.40 3.20 -11.39
CA VAL A 74 10.63 4.19 -12.45
C VAL A 74 9.49 4.18 -13.46
N THR A 75 9.14 5.36 -13.99
CA THR A 75 8.11 5.47 -15.03
C THR A 75 8.57 4.91 -16.37
N ASP A 76 7.63 4.34 -17.10
CA ASP A 76 7.81 3.84 -18.47
C ASP A 76 7.82 4.96 -19.52
N ALA A 77 7.87 4.58 -20.80
CA ALA A 77 7.82 5.50 -21.95
C ALA A 77 6.57 6.40 -21.98
N ALA A 78 5.47 5.98 -21.33
CA ALA A 78 4.24 6.73 -21.21
C ALA A 78 4.20 7.60 -19.94
N GLY A 79 5.33 7.73 -19.22
CA GLY A 79 5.42 8.49 -17.97
C GLY A 79 4.58 7.88 -16.85
N THR A 80 4.33 6.57 -16.90
CA THR A 80 3.46 5.88 -15.95
C THR A 80 4.24 4.79 -15.21
N ALA A 81 3.93 4.59 -13.94
CA ALA A 81 4.39 3.42 -13.19
C ALA A 81 3.19 2.76 -12.50
N THR A 82 2.95 1.50 -12.83
CA THR A 82 1.89 0.68 -12.22
C THR A 82 2.51 -0.55 -11.55
N PHE A 83 2.20 -0.73 -10.27
CA PHE A 83 2.78 -1.80 -9.45
C PHE A 83 1.93 -2.09 -8.22
N SER A 84 2.18 -3.21 -7.56
CA SER A 84 1.61 -3.54 -6.25
C SER A 84 2.73 -3.61 -5.21
N ILE A 85 2.40 -3.35 -3.96
CA ILE A 85 3.34 -3.48 -2.84
C ILE A 85 2.84 -4.61 -1.95
N VAL A 86 3.66 -5.65 -1.80
CA VAL A 86 3.36 -6.72 -0.86
C VAL A 86 3.74 -6.25 0.54
N GLY A 87 2.90 -6.54 1.52
CA GLY A 87 3.14 -6.17 2.90
C GLY A 87 2.06 -6.72 3.82
N GLY A 88 2.17 -6.37 5.10
CA GLY A 88 1.29 -6.83 6.15
C GLY A 88 1.20 -5.79 7.28
N GLY A 89 0.17 -5.91 8.09
CA GLY A 89 0.09 -5.26 9.39
C GLY A 89 0.97 -5.99 10.40
N THR A 90 1.09 -5.41 11.58
CA THR A 90 1.83 -6.00 12.69
C THR A 90 0.97 -6.91 13.59
N GLY A 91 -0.34 -6.95 13.36
CA GLY A 91 -1.34 -7.51 14.29
C GLY A 91 -1.43 -6.78 15.63
N GLY A 92 -0.65 -5.71 15.81
CA GLY A 92 -0.56 -4.94 17.04
C GLY A 92 -1.63 -3.86 17.15
N THR A 93 -1.50 -3.06 18.21
CA THR A 93 -2.37 -1.90 18.45
C THR A 93 -2.34 -0.95 17.25
N ALA A 94 -3.52 -0.61 16.75
CA ALA A 94 -3.66 0.37 15.67
C ALA A 94 -3.03 1.71 16.03
N GLY A 95 -2.32 2.29 15.06
CA GLY A 95 -1.96 3.69 15.11
C GLY A 95 -3.20 4.59 15.01
N LEU A 96 -3.06 5.84 15.46
CA LEU A 96 -3.98 6.93 15.12
C LEU A 96 -3.37 7.85 14.05
N VAL A 97 -2.20 7.47 13.52
CA VAL A 97 -1.50 8.21 12.48
C VAL A 97 -2.29 8.09 11.20
N THR A 98 -2.48 9.21 10.52
CA THR A 98 -3.07 9.27 9.18
C THR A 98 -1.99 9.71 8.20
N ARG A 99 -2.02 9.16 6.98
CA ARG A 99 -1.05 9.48 5.91
C ARG A 99 0.39 9.30 6.36
N CYS A 100 0.68 8.13 6.94
CA CYS A 100 1.98 7.82 7.51
C CYS A 100 3.09 7.67 6.46
N ALA A 101 2.75 7.40 5.20
CA ALA A 101 3.75 7.30 4.13
C ALA A 101 4.01 8.66 3.48
N SER A 102 5.23 8.86 3.00
CA SER A 102 5.57 9.98 2.12
C SER A 102 5.93 9.48 0.73
N VAL A 103 5.62 10.29 -0.29
CA VAL A 103 5.87 9.96 -1.69
C VAL A 103 6.65 11.10 -2.33
N THR A 104 7.66 10.75 -3.11
CA THR A 104 8.44 11.71 -3.91
C THR A 104 8.55 11.25 -5.36
N VAL A 105 8.56 12.20 -6.28
CA VAL A 105 8.91 12.00 -7.69
C VAL A 105 10.14 12.83 -8.00
N ASP A 106 11.25 12.18 -8.34
CA ASP A 106 12.54 12.85 -8.58
C ASP A 106 12.94 13.81 -7.44
N GLY A 107 12.65 13.41 -6.19
CA GLY A 107 12.90 14.20 -4.98
C GLY A 107 11.86 15.29 -4.67
N VAL A 108 10.87 15.51 -5.53
CA VAL A 108 9.76 16.45 -5.29
C VAL A 108 8.62 15.73 -4.58
N PRO A 109 8.17 16.21 -3.41
CA PRO A 109 7.11 15.54 -2.66
C PRO A 109 5.75 15.63 -3.37
N LEU A 110 4.99 14.54 -3.28
CA LEU A 110 3.56 14.47 -3.62
C LEU A 110 2.71 14.48 -2.34
N PRO A 111 1.39 14.73 -2.43
CA PRO A 111 0.49 14.51 -1.31
C PRO A 111 0.62 13.08 -0.76
N SER A 112 0.81 12.96 0.56
CA SER A 112 0.93 11.67 1.24
C SER A 112 -0.34 10.83 1.08
N PRO A 113 -0.25 9.56 0.66
CA PRO A 113 -1.40 8.68 0.53
C PRO A 113 -1.87 8.16 1.90
N ILE A 114 -3.13 7.74 1.97
CA ILE A 114 -3.59 6.84 3.03
C ILE A 114 -3.00 5.46 2.75
N VAL A 115 -2.49 4.77 3.78
CA VAL A 115 -1.92 3.43 3.62
C VAL A 115 -2.73 2.44 4.44
N SER A 116 -3.28 1.46 3.74
CA SER A 116 -4.04 0.35 4.30
C SER A 116 -3.43 -1.00 3.96
N VAL A 117 -3.91 -2.06 4.62
CA VAL A 117 -3.40 -3.42 4.41
C VAL A 117 -4.51 -4.45 4.61
N PHE A 118 -4.61 -5.42 3.71
CA PHE A 118 -5.60 -6.49 3.86
C PHE A 118 -5.17 -7.55 4.88
N ASP A 119 -3.89 -7.95 4.84
CA ASP A 119 -3.27 -8.87 5.79
C ASP A 119 -2.86 -8.06 7.04
N LEU A 120 -3.82 -7.82 7.94
CA LEU A 120 -3.72 -6.94 9.10
C LEU A 120 -2.86 -7.53 10.23
N ASP A 121 -2.72 -8.85 10.31
CA ASP A 121 -1.87 -9.50 11.30
C ASP A 121 -0.47 -9.90 10.77
N GLY A 122 -0.29 -9.85 9.46
CA GLY A 122 0.95 -10.20 8.76
C GLY A 122 1.20 -11.71 8.69
N ARG A 123 0.16 -12.55 8.80
CA ARG A 123 0.30 -14.00 8.93
C ARG A 123 -0.66 -14.77 8.01
N ASN A 124 -0.11 -15.72 7.27
CA ASN A 124 -0.86 -16.67 6.44
C ASN A 124 -1.73 -16.03 5.32
N GLY A 125 -1.42 -14.80 4.92
CA GLY A 125 -2.19 -14.05 3.94
C GLY A 125 -3.44 -13.43 4.55
N VAL A 126 -4.46 -13.20 3.74
CA VAL A 126 -5.73 -12.62 4.18
C VAL A 126 -6.68 -13.73 4.61
N ASP A 127 -7.00 -13.80 5.90
CA ASP A 127 -7.86 -14.82 6.48
C ASP A 127 -8.90 -14.26 7.48
N ALA A 128 -9.55 -15.15 8.25
CA ALA A 128 -10.59 -14.77 9.19
C ALA A 128 -10.07 -13.92 10.37
N MET A 129 -8.78 -13.99 10.69
CA MET A 129 -8.15 -13.15 11.71
C MET A 129 -8.14 -11.69 11.27
N ASP A 130 -7.85 -11.40 10.01
CA ASP A 130 -7.88 -10.04 9.47
C ASP A 130 -9.28 -9.44 9.54
N LEU A 131 -10.30 -10.24 9.22
CA LEU A 131 -11.70 -9.82 9.40
C LEU A 131 -12.01 -9.50 10.87
N CYS A 132 -11.47 -10.25 11.83
CA CYS A 132 -11.63 -9.95 13.25
C CYS A 132 -10.95 -8.64 13.64
N ILE A 133 -9.75 -8.36 13.12
CA ILE A 133 -9.02 -7.11 13.39
C ILE A 133 -9.74 -5.92 12.75
N PHE A 134 -10.17 -6.06 11.50
CA PHE A 134 -10.98 -5.05 10.82
C PHE A 134 -12.25 -4.72 11.63
N ALA A 135 -12.98 -5.74 12.08
CA ALA A 135 -14.16 -5.54 12.90
C ALA A 135 -13.83 -4.80 14.21
N ALA A 136 -12.72 -5.13 14.87
CA ALA A 136 -12.28 -4.43 16.07
C ALA A 136 -11.99 -2.95 15.80
N ASP A 137 -11.37 -2.63 14.66
CA ASP A 137 -11.08 -1.26 14.25
C ASP A 137 -12.37 -0.49 13.91
N LEU A 138 -13.25 -1.07 13.08
CA LEU A 138 -14.54 -0.51 12.69
C LEU A 138 -15.40 -0.16 13.90
N PHE A 139 -15.50 -1.06 14.88
CA PHE A 139 -16.33 -0.86 16.08
C PHE A 139 -15.60 -0.10 17.21
N SER A 140 -14.35 0.30 17.02
CA SER A 140 -13.60 1.07 18.04
C SER A 140 -14.08 2.51 18.21
N GLY A 141 -14.83 3.04 17.24
CA GLY A 141 -15.19 4.46 17.18
C GLY A 141 -14.01 5.40 16.89
N GLN A 142 -12.85 4.84 16.51
CA GLN A 142 -11.66 5.57 16.11
C GLN A 142 -11.30 5.23 14.66
N TYR A 143 -11.01 6.25 13.86
CA TYR A 143 -10.52 6.05 12.51
C TYR A 143 -9.15 5.35 12.51
N ARG A 144 -9.06 4.22 11.82
CA ARG A 144 -7.83 3.42 11.68
C ARG A 144 -7.49 3.31 10.19
N GLN A 145 -6.57 4.16 9.71
CA GLN A 145 -6.20 4.22 8.28
C GLN A 145 -5.82 2.87 7.67
N ARG A 146 -5.33 1.92 8.48
CA ARG A 146 -4.91 0.61 8.01
C ARG A 146 -6.05 -0.22 7.41
N CYS A 147 -7.29 0.17 7.70
CA CYS A 147 -8.54 -0.44 7.25
C CYS A 147 -9.32 0.45 6.26
N ASP A 148 -8.80 1.63 5.90
CA ASP A 148 -9.41 2.54 4.91
C ASP A 148 -8.86 2.17 3.51
N TYR A 149 -9.56 1.26 2.85
CA TYR A 149 -9.14 0.61 1.61
C TYR A 149 -9.48 1.43 0.36
N ASP A 150 -10.46 2.32 0.42
CA ASP A 150 -10.80 3.22 -0.68
C ASP A 150 -10.22 4.65 -0.52
N ALA A 151 -9.54 4.90 0.60
CA ALA A 151 -8.85 6.14 0.94
C ALA A 151 -9.78 7.36 1.01
N ASP A 152 -11.02 7.14 1.46
CA ASP A 152 -12.01 8.18 1.59
C ASP A 152 -11.93 8.99 2.89
N GLY A 153 -11.22 8.45 3.90
CA GLY A 153 -11.04 9.05 5.21
C GLY A 153 -11.98 8.51 6.29
N ASP A 154 -12.74 7.45 6.00
CA ASP A 154 -13.56 6.70 6.95
C ASP A 154 -13.18 5.21 6.95
N VAL A 155 -13.71 4.44 7.90
CA VAL A 155 -13.67 2.97 7.87
C VAL A 155 -15.09 2.48 7.97
N ASP A 156 -15.65 1.93 6.89
CA ASP A 156 -17.07 1.60 6.81
C ASP A 156 -17.41 0.31 6.04
N GLY A 157 -18.66 0.19 5.58
CA GLY A 157 -19.12 -0.97 4.84
C GLY A 157 -18.51 -1.12 3.44
N ILE A 158 -18.03 -0.03 2.83
CA ILE A 158 -17.30 -0.05 1.57
C ILE A 158 -15.95 -0.74 1.79
N ASP A 159 -15.23 -0.37 2.85
CA ASP A 159 -13.97 -1.03 3.21
C ASP A 159 -14.16 -2.51 3.51
N LEU A 160 -15.22 -2.87 4.24
CA LEU A 160 -15.54 -4.27 4.49
C LEU A 160 -15.76 -5.05 3.18
N SER A 161 -16.37 -4.43 2.17
CA SER A 161 -16.59 -5.06 0.87
C SER A 161 -15.27 -5.27 0.10
N LEU A 162 -14.30 -4.37 0.27
CA LEU A 162 -12.97 -4.48 -0.31
C LEU A 162 -12.14 -5.56 0.40
N LEU A 163 -12.22 -5.65 1.73
CA LEU A 163 -11.62 -6.75 2.50
C LEU A 163 -12.21 -8.10 2.09
N ALA A 164 -13.54 -8.18 1.94
CA ALA A 164 -14.20 -9.41 1.49
C ALA A 164 -13.70 -9.85 0.09
N ARG A 165 -13.45 -8.90 -0.81
CA ARG A 165 -12.86 -9.20 -2.13
C ARG A 165 -11.45 -9.80 -1.99
N ALA A 166 -10.61 -9.30 -1.08
CA ALA A 166 -9.30 -9.87 -0.82
C ALA A 166 -9.40 -11.29 -0.22
N LEU A 167 -10.26 -11.45 0.80
CA LEU A 167 -10.47 -12.70 1.53
C LEU A 167 -10.98 -13.84 0.63
N PHE A 168 -11.90 -13.55 -0.28
CA PHE A 168 -12.52 -14.56 -1.14
C PHE A 168 -11.93 -14.61 -2.57
N GLY A 169 -11.05 -13.66 -2.92
CA GLY A 169 -10.46 -13.56 -4.25
C GLY A 169 -9.28 -14.51 -4.48
N GLY A 170 -8.64 -15.01 -3.43
CA GLY A 170 -7.52 -15.96 -3.50
C GLY A 170 -6.18 -15.37 -3.97
N GLY A 171 -6.12 -14.08 -4.28
CA GLY A 171 -4.89 -13.39 -4.67
C GLY A 171 -3.94 -13.08 -3.50
N SER A 172 -4.47 -13.08 -2.28
CA SER A 172 -3.73 -12.74 -1.06
C SER A 172 -3.58 -13.92 -0.09
N SER A 173 -3.42 -15.15 -0.59
CA SER A 173 -3.40 -16.38 0.24
C SER A 173 -2.10 -16.61 1.05
N THR A 174 -1.09 -15.77 0.86
CA THR A 174 0.21 -15.86 1.52
C THR A 174 0.69 -14.46 1.90
N SER A 175 1.18 -14.28 3.12
CA SER A 175 1.78 -13.02 3.56
C SER A 175 3.08 -12.72 2.80
N GLY A 176 3.39 -11.44 2.64
CA GLY A 176 4.73 -11.04 2.25
C GLY A 176 5.75 -11.44 3.31
N LYS A 177 6.98 -11.79 2.91
CA LYS A 177 8.08 -11.91 3.85
C LYS A 177 8.37 -10.54 4.45
N ALA A 178 7.90 -10.29 5.66
CA ALA A 178 8.10 -9.01 6.34
C ALA A 178 9.56 -8.56 6.33
N CYS A 179 9.79 -7.29 6.01
CA CYS A 179 11.07 -6.64 6.23
C CYS A 179 11.31 -6.56 7.75
N MET A 180 12.04 -7.54 8.30
CA MET A 180 12.54 -7.46 9.67
C MET A 180 13.68 -6.42 9.72
N PRO A 181 13.70 -5.54 10.74
CA PRO A 181 14.82 -4.64 10.99
C PRO A 181 16.11 -5.40 11.33
#